data_AF-S2J3U2-F1
#
_entry.id   AF-S2J3U2-F1
#
_cell.length_a   1.000
_cell.length_b   1.000
_cell.length_c   1.000
_cell.angle_alpha   90.00
_cell.angle_beta   90.00
_cell.angle_gamma   90.00
#
_symmetry.space_group_name_H-M   'P 1'
#
loop_
_entity.id
_entity.type
_entity.pdbx_description
1 polymer ?
#
loop_
_entity_poly.entity_id
_entity_poly.type
_entity_poly.pdbx_seq_one_letter_code
_entity_poly.pdbx_strand_id
1 'polypeptide(L)'
;MRLFSSFFIAGITSLITAAPTSLKRRQLTTTVTLVNQCSNLIHVGQLGDTVLNSGNPINIVSGSSETYQFDGQWSGRFWARENCQANDCQIAGSTYPASLAEFTFNDDSGKDYYDISFVDGYNLPISIEPIQPDMSALQQGGRYWCGAPSCSAVPSCSAELQLLSADGAYVGCKSACSQFGNSEYCCSGVNDTPETCPINEYAAAVKDACPDVYAYAYDDPKRDILIDGKLFNKMSAIGIETNTIGGGLLECWKNKVAQKEHIIYFVVHTQMIDQKDIDSVFIKYVKEYQDINGSYVRVYEKPPTALEFLRGSVQPNRPAVIKGGFDHWPARDGWSNEYLRSKMGDTIVTVAATPNGYADAVTFDPETQKEYFTMPYEDRMTFNKFLDLVEGKQVSENANYISLQNGSLPVEYSAIESDVDKDIDWCSEALGKKPDAVNFWFGDDKSATSLHKDPYENCYAVIRGQKTFILYPPTEYYCMHESVYQNAIYEPNPTTNKLELKPIDGTTPWIPVNPLYPDFTKFPRFKHACPVTVTVNEGDMLYLPALWFHQVMQKGEQGVIAINYWYDMDYSNMLYPTMALYRRLLTGVMENNRELLDNDGSDIE
;
A
#
# COMPACT_ATOMS: atom_id res chain seq x y z
N MET A 1 -8.40 -50.47 -4.81
CA MET A 1 -7.91 -50.52 -6.21
C MET A 1 -7.71 -49.07 -6.62
N ARG A 2 -6.54 -48.40 -6.64
CA ARG A 2 -5.08 -48.64 -6.50
C ARG A 2 -4.56 -47.43 -5.67
N LEU A 3 -3.94 -47.51 -4.48
CA LEU A 3 -2.52 -47.77 -4.13
C LEU A 3 -1.45 -47.15 -5.04
N PHE A 4 -0.68 -46.18 -4.51
CA PHE A 4 0.79 -46.17 -4.27
C PHE A 4 1.25 -44.75 -3.82
N SER A 5 1.55 -44.53 -2.51
CA SER A 5 2.89 -44.46 -1.83
C SER A 5 3.49 -43.03 -1.78
N SER A 6 3.49 -42.28 -0.67
CA SER A 6 4.27 -42.37 0.61
C SER A 6 5.76 -42.00 0.50
N PHE A 7 6.21 -41.03 1.33
CA PHE A 7 7.41 -40.97 2.22
C PHE A 7 7.78 -39.48 2.49
N PHE A 8 7.48 -38.92 3.67
CA PHE A 8 8.32 -38.82 4.90
C PHE A 8 9.47 -37.80 4.81
N ILE A 9 9.38 -36.69 5.55
CA ILE A 9 10.50 -36.12 6.33
C ILE A 9 9.96 -35.58 7.65
N ALA A 10 10.54 -36.06 8.74
CA ALA A 10 10.36 -35.63 10.12
C ALA A 10 11.39 -34.56 10.50
N GLY A 11 11.11 -33.77 11.55
CA GLY A 11 12.17 -33.18 12.38
C GLY A 11 11.97 -31.72 12.78
N ILE A 12 11.27 -31.51 13.90
CA ILE A 12 11.28 -30.29 14.71
C ILE A 12 12.55 -30.32 15.59
N THR A 13 13.32 -29.22 15.64
CA THR A 13 14.03 -28.76 16.86
C THR A 13 14.34 -27.26 16.83
N SER A 14 13.52 -26.50 17.58
CA SER A 14 13.88 -25.51 18.62
C SER A 14 14.70 -24.22 18.31
N LEU A 15 13.97 -23.09 18.35
CA LEU A 15 14.07 -21.95 19.29
C LEU A 15 15.23 -20.91 19.25
N ILE A 16 14.77 -19.64 19.13
CA ILE A 16 15.27 -18.38 19.74
C ILE A 16 16.40 -17.61 19.02
N THR A 17 16.05 -16.47 18.42
CA THR A 17 16.38 -15.12 18.94
C THR A 17 15.54 -14.05 18.26
N ALA A 18 15.10 -13.08 19.05
CA ALA A 18 14.24 -11.97 18.67
C ALA A 18 14.99 -10.86 17.91
N ALA A 19 14.25 -10.22 16.98
CA ALA A 19 14.43 -8.93 16.33
C ALA A 19 15.74 -8.71 15.51
N PRO A 20 15.60 -8.11 14.32
CA PRO A 20 15.51 -6.65 14.32
C PRO A 20 14.39 -6.12 13.44
N THR A 21 13.93 -4.93 13.80
CA THR A 21 13.59 -3.83 12.90
C THR A 21 14.21 -4.00 11.50
N SER A 22 13.48 -4.59 10.56
CA SER A 22 13.67 -4.23 9.16
C SER A 22 12.75 -3.04 8.92
N LEU A 23 13.35 -1.85 8.82
CA LEU A 23 12.81 -0.86 7.90
C LEU A 23 12.51 -1.65 6.62
N LYS A 24 11.24 -1.72 6.19
CA LYS A 24 10.93 -2.18 4.82
C LYS A 24 11.90 -1.43 3.91
N ARG A 25 12.84 -2.16 3.29
CA ARG A 25 13.82 -1.56 2.36
C ARG A 25 12.98 -0.80 1.35
N ARG A 26 13.23 0.52 1.24
CA ARG A 26 12.63 1.42 0.25
C ARG A 26 12.68 0.70 -1.10
N GLN A 27 11.54 0.49 -1.74
CA GLN A 27 11.49 -0.13 -3.05
C GLN A 27 12.04 0.90 -4.04
N LEU A 28 13.29 0.70 -4.45
CA LEU A 28 13.90 1.47 -5.53
C LEU A 28 13.28 0.96 -6.83
N THR A 29 12.56 1.83 -7.53
CA THR A 29 12.16 1.57 -8.92
C THR A 29 13.25 2.15 -9.82
N THR A 30 13.95 1.28 -10.51
CA THR A 30 14.96 1.66 -11.50
C THR A 30 14.35 1.57 -12.88
N THR A 31 14.50 2.63 -13.68
CA THR A 31 14.03 2.64 -15.06
C THR A 31 15.20 2.68 -16.02
N VAL A 32 15.11 1.93 -17.12
CA VAL A 32 16.08 1.93 -18.21
C VAL A 32 15.35 2.36 -19.47
N THR A 33 15.74 3.51 -20.03
CA THR A 33 15.19 3.99 -21.30
C THR A 33 16.20 3.79 -22.41
N LEU A 34 15.85 2.95 -23.38
CA LEU A 34 16.62 2.68 -24.57
C LEU A 34 16.30 3.73 -25.61
N VAL A 35 17.31 4.36 -26.18
CA VAL A 35 17.16 5.41 -27.18
C VAL A 35 17.91 4.99 -28.44
N ASN A 36 17.23 5.01 -29.59
CA ASN A 36 17.84 4.76 -30.89
C ASN A 36 18.27 6.08 -31.54
N GLN A 37 19.58 6.38 -31.55
CA GLN A 37 20.16 7.51 -32.32
C GLN A 37 20.86 7.04 -33.60
N CYS A 38 20.70 5.78 -33.99
CA CYS A 38 21.13 5.31 -35.30
C CYS A 38 20.20 5.85 -36.39
N SER A 39 20.68 5.96 -37.62
CA SER A 39 19.86 6.38 -38.77
C SER A 39 18.83 5.34 -39.21
N ASN A 40 19.01 4.10 -38.78
CA ASN A 40 18.17 2.96 -39.13
C ASN A 40 17.31 2.52 -37.94
N LEU A 41 16.24 1.77 -38.22
CA LEU A 41 15.50 1.04 -37.20
C LEU A 41 16.44 0.00 -36.55
N ILE A 42 16.32 -0.16 -35.24
CA ILE A 42 17.03 -1.20 -34.50
C ILE A 42 16.05 -2.18 -33.86
N HIS A 43 16.46 -3.43 -33.79
CA HIS A 43 15.81 -4.52 -33.08
C HIS A 43 16.56 -4.76 -31.78
N VAL A 44 15.93 -4.56 -30.64
CA VAL A 44 16.54 -4.72 -29.33
C VAL A 44 16.10 -6.03 -28.70
N GLY A 45 17.03 -6.92 -28.39
CA GLY A 45 16.81 -8.11 -27.58
C GLY A 45 17.18 -7.90 -26.11
N GLN A 46 16.60 -8.71 -25.23
CA GLN A 46 16.81 -8.69 -23.79
C GLN A 46 16.91 -10.11 -23.22
N LEU A 47 17.74 -10.29 -22.19
CA LEU A 47 17.84 -11.49 -21.36
C LEU A 47 18.02 -11.09 -19.89
N GLY A 48 17.30 -11.70 -18.95
CA GLY A 48 17.46 -11.43 -17.51
C GLY A 48 16.62 -12.35 -16.61
N ASP A 49 16.74 -12.18 -15.30
CA ASP A 49 16.19 -13.08 -14.26
C ASP A 49 14.66 -13.14 -14.21
N THR A 50 13.96 -12.10 -14.68
CA THR A 50 12.50 -12.06 -14.79
C THR A 50 12.04 -12.02 -16.24
N VAL A 51 11.05 -12.85 -16.57
CA VAL A 51 10.48 -13.06 -17.92
C VAL A 51 9.59 -11.88 -18.36
N LEU A 52 10.16 -10.69 -18.51
CA LEU A 52 9.54 -9.65 -19.34
C LEU A 52 10.16 -9.79 -20.74
N ASN A 53 9.46 -10.49 -21.64
CA ASN A 53 9.81 -10.61 -23.07
C ASN A 53 11.18 -11.25 -23.42
N SER A 54 11.68 -12.20 -22.60
CA SER A 54 12.93 -12.91 -22.93
C SER A 54 12.85 -13.54 -24.33
N GLY A 55 13.69 -13.06 -25.27
CA GLY A 55 13.80 -13.60 -26.62
C GLY A 55 12.87 -13.00 -27.69
N ASN A 56 11.99 -12.04 -27.38
CA ASN A 56 11.20 -11.34 -28.40
C ASN A 56 11.72 -9.90 -28.59
N PRO A 57 12.46 -9.61 -29.67
CA PRO A 57 13.06 -8.29 -29.87
C PRO A 57 11.99 -7.22 -30.13
N ILE A 58 12.23 -6.01 -29.62
CA ILE A 58 11.39 -4.83 -29.85
C ILE A 58 12.02 -3.94 -30.91
N ASN A 59 11.19 -3.33 -31.75
CA ASN A 59 11.63 -2.43 -32.81
C ASN A 59 11.61 -0.99 -32.32
N ILE A 60 12.76 -0.32 -32.35
CA ILE A 60 12.87 1.10 -32.02
C ILE A 60 13.27 1.84 -33.30
N VAL A 61 12.40 2.71 -33.82
CA VAL A 61 12.70 3.54 -35.00
C VAL A 61 13.72 4.63 -34.65
N SER A 62 14.43 5.13 -35.64
CA SER A 62 15.41 6.21 -35.48
C SER A 62 14.81 7.41 -34.74
N GLY A 63 15.52 7.93 -33.73
CA GLY A 63 15.13 9.07 -32.91
C GLY A 63 14.09 8.77 -31.82
N SER A 64 13.63 7.52 -31.69
CA SER A 64 12.64 7.11 -30.67
C SER A 64 13.28 6.37 -29.48
N SER A 65 12.48 6.11 -28.46
CA SER A 65 12.92 5.44 -27.24
C SER A 65 11.86 4.49 -26.67
N GLU A 66 12.31 3.49 -25.92
CA GLU A 66 11.48 2.54 -25.17
C GLU A 66 11.94 2.48 -23.71
N THR A 67 11.02 2.42 -22.76
CA THR A 67 11.35 2.45 -21.32
C THR A 67 10.93 1.16 -20.62
N TYR A 68 11.86 0.59 -19.86
CA TYR A 68 11.65 -0.57 -19.00
C TYR A 68 11.71 -0.13 -17.54
N GLN A 69 10.85 -0.70 -16.70
CA GLN A 69 10.81 -0.46 -15.26
C GLN A 69 11.15 -1.75 -14.53
N PHE A 70 12.00 -1.63 -13.50
CA PHE A 70 12.49 -2.73 -12.69
C PHE A 70 12.17 -2.45 -11.23
N ASP A 71 11.32 -3.29 -10.66
CA ASP A 71 10.92 -3.24 -9.25
C ASP A 71 11.79 -4.20 -8.44
N GLY A 72 12.78 -3.67 -7.72
CA GLY A 72 13.64 -4.48 -6.85
C GLY A 72 14.88 -5.08 -7.54
N GLN A 73 15.26 -6.29 -7.13
CA GLN A 73 16.48 -6.96 -7.61
C GLN A 73 16.29 -7.52 -9.01
N TRP A 74 17.19 -7.18 -9.94
CA TRP A 74 17.15 -7.69 -11.31
C TRP A 74 18.55 -7.73 -11.91
N SER A 75 18.94 -8.84 -12.54
CA SER A 75 20.14 -8.92 -13.36
C SER A 75 19.77 -9.30 -14.79
N GLY A 76 20.43 -8.65 -15.76
CA GLY A 76 20.19 -8.92 -17.16
C GLY A 76 20.95 -8.00 -18.11
N ARG A 77 20.65 -8.14 -19.39
CA ARG A 77 21.36 -7.48 -20.49
C ARG A 77 20.47 -7.17 -21.68
N PHE A 78 20.89 -6.18 -22.43
CA PHE A 78 20.28 -5.73 -23.68
C PHE A 78 21.30 -5.71 -24.81
N TRP A 79 20.84 -5.93 -26.03
CA TRP A 79 21.63 -5.78 -27.25
C TRP A 79 20.74 -5.31 -28.39
N ALA A 80 21.32 -4.71 -29.43
CA ALA A 80 20.55 -4.36 -30.62
C ALA A 80 21.19 -4.81 -31.93
N ARG A 81 20.36 -4.88 -32.98
CA ARG A 81 20.76 -5.15 -34.37
C ARG A 81 19.99 -4.26 -35.33
N GLU A 82 20.61 -3.90 -36.45
CA GLU A 82 19.90 -3.21 -37.54
C GLU A 82 19.08 -4.17 -38.42
N ASN A 83 19.48 -5.43 -38.50
CA ASN A 83 18.81 -6.46 -39.28
C ASN A 83 18.73 -7.77 -38.48
N CYS A 84 17.61 -8.47 -38.58
CA CYS A 84 17.42 -9.79 -37.98
C CYS A 84 17.38 -10.87 -39.06
N GLN A 85 18.18 -11.92 -38.89
CA GLN A 85 18.13 -13.14 -39.68
C GLN A 85 18.02 -14.36 -38.75
N ALA A 86 16.96 -15.15 -38.92
CA ALA A 86 16.62 -16.26 -38.03
C ALA A 86 16.48 -15.82 -36.55
N ASN A 87 17.32 -16.36 -35.65
CA ASN A 87 17.21 -16.14 -34.20
C ASN A 87 18.25 -15.15 -33.64
N ASP A 88 19.01 -14.47 -34.50
CA ASP A 88 20.12 -13.59 -34.08
C ASP A 88 19.66 -12.38 -33.25
N CYS A 89 18.45 -11.86 -33.46
CA CYS A 89 17.87 -10.81 -32.62
C CYS A 89 17.29 -11.33 -31.30
N GLN A 90 17.02 -12.64 -31.20
CA GLN A 90 16.47 -13.27 -30.00
C GLN A 90 17.57 -13.71 -29.03
N ILE A 91 18.77 -13.95 -29.53
CA ILE A 91 19.90 -14.47 -28.77
C ILE A 91 21.16 -13.69 -29.13
N ALA A 92 21.87 -13.20 -28.12
CA ALA A 92 23.23 -12.67 -28.25
C ALA A 92 24.22 -13.50 -27.44
N GLY A 93 25.48 -13.49 -27.88
CA GLY A 93 26.57 -14.23 -27.27
C GLY A 93 27.50 -14.82 -28.32
N SER A 94 28.33 -15.79 -27.93
CA SER A 94 29.34 -16.40 -28.81
C SER A 94 28.85 -16.89 -30.19
N THR A 95 27.59 -17.31 -30.33
CA THR A 95 27.00 -17.70 -31.63
C THR A 95 26.66 -16.49 -32.51
N TYR A 96 26.15 -15.41 -31.90
CA TYR A 96 25.69 -14.21 -32.58
C TYR A 96 26.27 -12.97 -31.86
N PRO A 97 27.47 -12.50 -32.26
CA PRO A 97 28.15 -11.41 -31.57
C PRO A 97 27.30 -10.15 -31.60
N ALA A 98 27.23 -9.47 -30.45
CA ALA A 98 26.54 -8.20 -30.30
C ALA A 98 27.15 -7.40 -29.14
N SER A 99 27.14 -6.08 -29.28
CA SER A 99 27.50 -5.17 -28.20
C SER A 99 26.45 -5.27 -27.08
N LEU A 100 26.85 -5.62 -25.86
CA LEU A 100 25.93 -5.83 -24.74
C LEU A 100 25.95 -4.63 -23.77
N ALA A 101 24.78 -4.21 -23.30
CA ALA A 101 24.63 -3.39 -22.10
C ALA A 101 24.12 -4.28 -20.97
N GLU A 102 24.90 -4.43 -19.91
CA GLU A 102 24.62 -5.33 -18.79
C GLU A 102 24.26 -4.50 -17.55
N PHE A 103 23.34 -5.02 -16.74
CA PHE A 103 22.77 -4.34 -15.59
C PHE A 103 22.55 -5.32 -14.45
N THR A 104 22.85 -4.90 -13.23
CA THR A 104 22.47 -5.59 -12.00
C THR A 104 21.90 -4.56 -11.04
N PHE A 105 20.59 -4.57 -10.82
CA PHE A 105 19.88 -3.67 -9.92
C PHE A 105 19.68 -4.30 -8.55
N ASN A 106 19.86 -3.48 -7.52
CA ASN A 106 19.66 -3.81 -6.12
C ASN A 106 20.29 -5.17 -5.74
N ASP A 107 21.62 -5.25 -5.89
CA ASP A 107 22.40 -6.39 -5.42
C ASP A 107 22.21 -6.66 -3.92
N ASP A 108 22.84 -7.70 -3.38
CA ASP A 108 22.73 -8.05 -1.95
C ASP A 108 23.12 -6.88 -1.01
N SER A 109 23.97 -5.96 -1.50
CA SER A 109 24.42 -4.77 -0.79
C SER A 109 23.54 -3.51 -1.02
N GLY A 110 22.52 -3.61 -1.88
CA GLY A 110 21.58 -2.55 -2.24
C GLY A 110 22.13 -1.56 -3.27
N LYS A 111 23.00 -2.03 -4.15
CA LYS A 111 23.69 -1.26 -5.19
C LYS A 111 23.20 -1.62 -6.58
N ASP A 112 23.26 -0.66 -7.48
CA ASP A 112 23.02 -0.86 -8.90
C ASP A 112 24.35 -0.81 -9.67
N TYR A 113 24.54 -1.74 -10.59
CA TYR A 113 25.70 -1.84 -11.46
C TYR A 113 25.27 -1.87 -12.92
N TYR A 114 26.12 -1.33 -13.77
CA TYR A 114 26.00 -1.47 -15.20
C TYR A 114 27.34 -1.38 -15.89
N ASP A 115 27.41 -1.99 -17.06
CA ASP A 115 28.60 -2.00 -17.90
C ASP A 115 28.27 -2.30 -19.37
N ILE A 116 29.29 -2.20 -20.21
CA ILE A 116 29.22 -2.59 -21.62
C ILE A 116 30.21 -3.73 -21.82
N SER A 117 29.75 -4.82 -22.43
CA SER A 117 30.52 -6.05 -22.59
C SER A 117 30.62 -6.49 -24.05
N PHE A 118 31.86 -6.63 -24.53
CA PHE A 118 32.25 -7.13 -25.85
C PHE A 118 32.93 -8.52 -25.75
N VAL A 119 32.86 -9.17 -24.59
CA VAL A 119 33.51 -10.46 -24.30
C VAL A 119 33.07 -11.56 -25.29
N ASP A 120 31.81 -11.54 -25.70
CA ASP A 120 31.22 -12.46 -26.69
C ASP A 120 31.25 -11.91 -28.14
N GLY A 121 31.84 -10.73 -28.35
CA GLY A 121 31.86 -10.00 -29.62
C GLY A 121 31.05 -8.70 -29.61
N TYR A 122 30.99 -8.01 -30.75
CA TYR A 122 30.39 -6.69 -30.88
C TYR A 122 29.83 -6.43 -32.29
N ASN A 123 28.91 -5.47 -32.42
CA ASN A 123 28.32 -5.14 -33.72
C ASN A 123 27.98 -3.64 -33.90
N LEU A 124 27.55 -2.95 -32.84
CA LEU A 124 27.09 -1.55 -32.90
C LEU A 124 27.74 -0.68 -31.81
N PRO A 125 27.93 0.63 -32.08
CA PRO A 125 28.26 1.59 -31.03
C PRO A 125 27.20 1.64 -29.94
N ILE A 126 27.62 1.75 -28.68
CA ILE A 126 26.72 1.67 -27.52
C ILE A 126 27.24 2.55 -26.37
N SER A 127 26.31 3.09 -25.58
CA SER A 127 26.60 3.85 -24.38
C SER A 127 25.51 3.69 -23.32
N ILE A 128 25.89 3.81 -22.05
CA ILE A 128 24.96 3.91 -20.93
C ILE A 128 25.18 5.29 -20.28
N GLU A 129 24.12 6.01 -19.96
CA GLU A 129 24.24 7.21 -19.13
C GLU A 129 23.23 7.21 -17.98
N PRO A 130 23.71 7.32 -16.74
CA PRO A 130 22.84 7.51 -15.59
C PRO A 130 22.32 8.96 -15.54
N ILE A 131 21.05 9.15 -15.17
CA ILE A 131 20.55 10.48 -14.79
C ILE A 131 20.93 10.75 -13.33
N GLN A 132 21.85 11.70 -13.11
CA GLN A 132 22.32 12.09 -11.77
C GLN A 132 21.55 13.31 -11.22
N PRO A 133 21.29 13.38 -9.90
CA PRO A 133 21.33 14.61 -9.13
C PRO A 133 22.75 14.84 -8.59
N ASP A 134 23.26 16.05 -8.84
CA ASP A 134 24.54 16.68 -8.45
C ASP A 134 25.88 15.91 -8.64
N MET A 135 26.80 16.61 -9.31
CA MET A 135 28.12 16.18 -9.78
C MET A 135 29.16 16.01 -8.65
N SER A 136 28.81 16.29 -7.38
CA SER A 136 29.74 16.21 -6.25
C SER A 136 30.12 14.77 -5.86
N ALA A 137 29.31 13.76 -6.21
CA ALA A 137 29.58 12.36 -5.86
C ALA A 137 30.72 11.72 -6.70
N LEU A 138 30.99 12.25 -7.90
CA LEU A 138 32.09 11.80 -8.77
C LEU A 138 33.49 11.98 -8.13
N GLN A 139 33.61 12.86 -7.12
CA GLN A 139 34.89 13.13 -6.47
C GLN A 139 35.31 12.08 -5.43
N GLN A 140 34.40 11.22 -4.94
CA GLN A 140 34.70 10.24 -3.89
C GLN A 140 34.95 8.81 -4.42
N GLY A 141 34.38 8.44 -5.56
CA GLY A 141 34.49 7.08 -6.14
C GLY A 141 35.31 6.97 -7.45
N GLY A 142 35.78 8.09 -8.00
CA GLY A 142 36.50 8.12 -9.29
C GLY A 142 35.56 8.02 -10.50
N ARG A 143 36.14 7.93 -11.71
CA ARG A 143 35.39 7.96 -13.00
C ARG A 143 34.36 6.84 -13.20
N TYR A 144 34.45 5.77 -12.39
CA TYR A 144 33.61 4.58 -12.47
C TYR A 144 32.45 4.61 -11.47
N TRP A 145 32.28 5.69 -10.71
CA TRP A 145 31.12 5.88 -9.85
C TRP A 145 30.07 6.73 -10.56
N CYS A 146 28.91 6.16 -10.92
CA CYS A 146 27.92 6.80 -11.79
C CYS A 146 28.52 7.35 -13.11
N GLY A 147 29.52 6.67 -13.66
CA GLY A 147 30.15 6.97 -14.95
C GLY A 147 29.24 6.71 -16.16
N ALA A 148 29.66 7.15 -17.34
CA ALA A 148 28.89 7.00 -18.58
C ALA A 148 29.72 6.15 -19.57
N PRO A 149 29.73 4.81 -19.45
CA PRO A 149 30.55 3.97 -20.30
C PRO A 149 30.07 4.11 -21.74
N SER A 150 31.00 4.20 -22.68
CA SER A 150 30.65 4.34 -24.08
C SER A 150 31.70 3.78 -25.01
N CYS A 151 31.24 3.29 -26.15
CA CYS A 151 32.03 2.90 -27.30
C CYS A 151 31.39 3.55 -28.52
N SER A 152 31.85 4.75 -28.88
CA SER A 152 31.26 5.56 -29.95
C SER A 152 31.64 5.08 -31.36
N ALA A 153 32.75 4.34 -31.48
CA ALA A 153 33.17 3.69 -32.71
C ALA A 153 33.69 2.30 -32.39
N VAL A 154 32.98 1.26 -32.85
CA VAL A 154 33.43 -0.13 -32.68
C VAL A 154 34.72 -0.38 -33.47
N PRO A 155 35.62 -1.24 -32.98
CA PRO A 155 36.87 -1.56 -33.68
C PRO A 155 36.63 -2.18 -35.07
N SER A 156 37.63 -2.07 -35.94
CA SER A 156 37.61 -2.78 -37.23
C SER A 156 37.74 -4.29 -37.00
N CYS A 157 36.83 -5.08 -37.58
CA CYS A 157 36.83 -6.53 -37.43
C CYS A 157 37.77 -7.21 -38.45
N SER A 158 38.74 -8.00 -37.97
CA SER A 158 39.63 -8.78 -38.84
C SER A 158 38.85 -9.87 -39.58
N ALA A 159 39.30 -10.23 -40.80
CA ALA A 159 38.57 -11.14 -41.68
C ALA A 159 38.28 -12.51 -41.03
N GLU A 160 39.18 -13.02 -40.18
CA GLU A 160 38.94 -14.29 -39.48
C GLU A 160 37.91 -14.23 -38.34
N LEU A 161 37.54 -13.03 -37.87
CA LEU A 161 36.55 -12.82 -36.79
C LEU A 161 35.17 -12.36 -37.30
N GLN A 162 35.05 -12.00 -38.59
CA GLN A 162 33.80 -11.51 -39.15
C GLN A 162 32.74 -12.62 -39.20
N LEU A 163 31.57 -12.35 -38.64
CA LEU A 163 30.37 -13.13 -38.92
C LEU A 163 29.59 -12.47 -40.07
N LEU A 164 29.39 -13.22 -41.15
CA LEU A 164 28.55 -12.83 -42.28
C LEU A 164 27.25 -13.66 -42.28
N SER A 165 26.17 -13.05 -42.72
CA SER A 165 24.89 -13.72 -42.97
C SER A 165 24.92 -14.55 -44.25
N ALA A 166 23.88 -15.35 -44.49
CA ALA A 166 23.80 -16.24 -45.66
C ALA A 166 23.82 -15.50 -47.01
N ASP A 167 23.40 -14.23 -47.03
CA ASP A 167 23.45 -13.31 -48.17
C ASP A 167 24.74 -12.47 -48.23
N GLY A 168 25.69 -12.71 -47.33
CA GLY A 168 27.00 -12.07 -47.30
C GLY A 168 27.05 -10.71 -46.60
N ALA A 169 25.97 -10.29 -45.92
CA ALA A 169 25.97 -9.06 -45.13
C ALA A 169 26.73 -9.23 -43.81
N TYR A 170 27.31 -8.15 -43.30
CA TYR A 170 28.03 -8.16 -42.03
C TYR A 170 27.06 -8.21 -40.85
N VAL A 171 27.24 -9.18 -39.94
CA VAL A 171 26.39 -9.38 -38.76
C VAL A 171 27.04 -8.83 -37.49
N GLY A 172 28.36 -9.00 -37.36
CA GLY A 172 29.13 -8.57 -36.20
C GLY A 172 30.52 -9.20 -36.17
N CYS A 173 31.32 -8.77 -35.20
CA CYS A 173 32.65 -9.28 -34.96
C CYS A 173 32.66 -10.22 -33.77
N LYS A 174 33.10 -11.46 -33.97
CA LYS A 174 33.30 -12.39 -32.85
C LYS A 174 34.50 -11.97 -32.02
N SER A 175 34.47 -12.28 -30.72
CA SER A 175 35.69 -12.27 -29.93
C SER A 175 36.60 -13.44 -30.33
N ALA A 176 37.87 -13.38 -29.95
CA ALA A 176 38.81 -14.48 -30.16
C ALA A 176 38.32 -15.78 -29.48
N CYS A 177 37.70 -15.68 -28.30
CA CYS A 177 37.10 -16.84 -27.64
C CYS A 177 35.97 -17.45 -28.49
N SER A 178 35.01 -16.63 -28.92
CA SER A 178 33.86 -17.09 -29.68
C SER A 178 34.22 -17.66 -31.06
N GLN A 179 35.37 -17.27 -31.61
CA GLN A 179 35.85 -17.81 -32.89
C GLN A 179 36.71 -19.07 -32.73
N PHE A 180 37.69 -19.07 -31.83
CA PHE A 180 38.70 -20.13 -31.77
C PHE A 180 38.40 -21.18 -30.69
N GLY A 181 37.64 -20.84 -29.64
CA GLY A 181 37.18 -21.76 -28.61
C GLY A 181 38.27 -22.41 -27.76
N ASN A 182 39.52 -21.95 -27.83
CA ASN A 182 40.62 -22.52 -27.08
C ASN A 182 40.75 -21.89 -25.69
N SER A 183 41.44 -22.58 -24.78
CA SER A 183 41.56 -22.15 -23.37
C SER A 183 42.28 -20.81 -23.22
N GLU A 184 43.19 -20.47 -24.12
CA GLU A 184 43.95 -19.22 -24.11
C GLU A 184 43.06 -18.00 -24.37
N TYR A 185 42.19 -18.07 -25.39
CA TYR A 185 41.30 -16.96 -25.69
C TYR A 185 40.05 -16.92 -24.81
N CYS A 186 39.58 -18.08 -24.35
CA CYS A 186 38.37 -18.19 -23.52
C CYS A 186 38.65 -18.14 -22.02
N CYS A 187 39.90 -17.97 -21.59
CA CYS A 187 40.29 -17.91 -20.19
C CYS A 187 39.69 -19.07 -19.36
N SER A 188 39.91 -20.30 -19.81
CA SER A 188 39.31 -21.49 -19.21
C SER A 188 40.34 -22.60 -18.99
N GLY A 189 39.97 -23.61 -18.19
CA GLY A 189 40.86 -24.73 -17.90
C GLY A 189 42.14 -24.28 -17.20
N VAL A 190 43.30 -24.49 -17.83
CA VAL A 190 44.59 -24.06 -17.25
C VAL A 190 44.82 -22.55 -17.29
N ASN A 191 43.97 -21.82 -18.01
CA ASN A 191 44.03 -20.37 -18.19
C ASN A 191 42.85 -19.67 -17.46
N ASP A 192 42.34 -20.25 -16.37
CA ASP A 192 41.17 -19.75 -15.64
C ASP A 192 41.53 -18.78 -14.49
N THR A 193 42.67 -18.09 -14.60
CA THR A 193 43.03 -16.99 -13.69
C THR A 193 43.55 -15.77 -14.47
N PRO A 194 43.48 -14.57 -13.88
CA PRO A 194 44.04 -13.37 -14.52
C PRO A 194 45.54 -13.50 -14.86
N GLU A 195 46.30 -14.25 -14.06
CA GLU A 195 47.74 -14.49 -14.29
C GLU A 195 48.00 -15.44 -15.46
N THR A 196 47.10 -16.39 -15.68
CA THR A 196 47.23 -17.42 -16.72
C THR A 196 46.50 -17.08 -18.02
N CYS A 197 45.65 -16.04 -18.02
CA CYS A 197 45.00 -15.49 -19.21
C CYS A 197 45.27 -13.99 -19.38
N PRO A 198 46.45 -13.61 -19.90
CA PRO A 198 46.76 -12.21 -20.18
C PRO A 198 45.97 -11.68 -21.38
N ILE A 199 45.90 -10.36 -21.52
CA ILE A 199 45.28 -9.70 -22.68
C ILE A 199 45.96 -10.14 -23.99
N ASN A 200 45.17 -10.59 -24.95
CA ASN A 200 45.63 -10.94 -26.30
C ASN A 200 45.47 -9.76 -27.27
N GLU A 201 45.98 -9.91 -28.50
CA GLU A 201 45.97 -8.87 -29.53
C GLU A 201 44.56 -8.41 -29.93
N TYR A 202 43.57 -9.31 -29.93
CA TYR A 202 42.18 -8.99 -30.29
C TYR A 202 41.50 -8.18 -29.18
N ALA A 203 41.66 -8.61 -27.93
CA ALA A 203 41.16 -7.87 -26.77
C ALA A 203 41.86 -6.51 -26.64
N ALA A 204 43.17 -6.44 -26.91
CA ALA A 204 43.92 -5.19 -26.92
C ALA A 204 43.40 -4.20 -27.97
N ALA A 205 43.06 -4.68 -29.18
CA ALA A 205 42.45 -3.84 -30.22
C ALA A 205 41.07 -3.29 -29.79
N VAL A 206 40.28 -4.10 -29.07
CA VAL A 206 39.01 -3.62 -28.48
C VAL A 206 39.26 -2.53 -27.45
N LYS A 207 40.22 -2.71 -26.54
CA LYS A 207 40.54 -1.72 -25.49
C LYS A 207 41.11 -0.42 -26.05
N ASP A 208 41.86 -0.47 -27.13
CA ASP A 208 42.41 0.73 -27.79
C ASP A 208 41.28 1.61 -28.37
N ALA A 209 40.30 1.00 -29.03
CA ALA A 209 39.15 1.72 -29.57
C ALA A 209 38.12 2.10 -28.50
N CYS A 210 37.86 1.21 -27.54
CA CYS A 210 36.80 1.34 -26.55
C CYS A 210 37.33 1.00 -25.14
N PRO A 211 37.98 1.96 -24.46
CA PRO A 211 38.62 1.71 -23.15
C PRO A 211 37.64 1.34 -22.02
N ASP A 212 36.37 1.72 -22.15
CA ASP A 212 35.33 1.57 -21.12
C ASP A 212 34.55 0.24 -21.19
N VAL A 213 34.79 -0.60 -22.20
CA VAL A 213 34.08 -1.89 -22.36
C VAL A 213 34.89 -3.05 -21.82
N TYR A 214 34.23 -4.10 -21.34
CA TYR A 214 34.86 -5.39 -21.06
C TYR A 214 35.21 -6.10 -22.38
N ALA A 215 36.49 -6.39 -22.60
CA ALA A 215 36.98 -7.03 -23.83
C ALA A 215 37.20 -8.54 -23.72
N TYR A 216 37.42 -9.06 -22.49
CA TYR A 216 37.64 -10.49 -22.22
C TYR A 216 37.29 -10.83 -20.75
N ALA A 217 37.28 -12.11 -20.39
CA ALA A 217 36.73 -12.60 -19.11
C ALA A 217 37.39 -12.06 -17.83
N TYR A 218 38.69 -11.74 -17.87
CA TYR A 218 39.41 -11.12 -16.74
C TYR A 218 39.84 -9.69 -17.03
N ASP A 219 39.20 -9.04 -18.01
CA ASP A 219 39.33 -7.59 -18.17
C ASP A 219 38.82 -6.93 -16.88
N ASP A 220 39.70 -6.26 -16.15
CA ASP A 220 39.32 -5.52 -14.95
C ASP A 220 39.45 -4.02 -15.26
N PRO A 221 38.40 -3.35 -15.75
CA PRO A 221 38.35 -1.90 -15.80
C PRO A 221 38.17 -1.30 -14.38
N LYS A 222 38.50 -2.04 -13.31
CA LYS A 222 38.24 -1.70 -11.91
C LYS A 222 36.79 -1.29 -11.64
N ARG A 223 35.95 -2.28 -12.00
CA ARG A 223 34.74 -2.80 -11.35
C ARG A 223 33.51 -1.91 -11.39
N ASP A 224 32.62 -2.27 -12.31
CA ASP A 224 31.20 -1.95 -12.44
C ASP A 224 30.78 -0.53 -12.12
N ILE A 225 30.13 0.11 -13.09
CA ILE A 225 29.74 1.49 -12.86
C ILE A 225 28.59 1.52 -11.87
N LEU A 226 28.94 2.01 -10.67
CA LEU A 226 28.14 1.84 -9.48
C LEU A 226 27.26 3.05 -9.23
N ILE A 227 25.97 2.82 -9.01
CA ILE A 227 25.05 3.76 -8.37
C ILE A 227 24.76 3.26 -6.95
N ASP A 228 25.17 4.03 -5.93
CA ASP A 228 24.77 3.76 -4.54
C ASP A 228 23.49 4.53 -4.20
N GLY A 229 22.37 3.79 -4.07
CA GLY A 229 21.10 4.35 -3.61
C GLY A 229 21.19 5.00 -2.20
N LYS A 230 22.20 4.68 -1.37
CA LYS A 230 22.43 5.32 -0.07
C LYS A 230 23.06 6.70 -0.16
N LEU A 231 23.82 7.00 -1.21
CA LEU A 231 24.39 8.34 -1.43
C LEU A 231 23.33 9.33 -1.92
N PHE A 232 22.37 8.87 -2.73
CA PHE A 232 21.15 9.62 -3.06
C PHE A 232 20.36 10.00 -1.79
N ASN A 233 20.28 9.10 -0.80
CA ASN A 233 19.64 9.39 0.49
C ASN A 233 20.38 10.44 1.35
N LYS A 234 21.68 10.67 1.13
CA LYS A 234 22.47 11.67 1.86
C LYS A 234 22.39 13.06 1.24
N MET A 235 22.25 13.16 -0.08
CA MET A 235 22.17 14.44 -0.78
C MET A 235 20.81 15.11 -0.62
N SER A 236 19.71 14.36 -0.48
CA SER A 236 18.41 14.95 -0.10
C SER A 236 18.37 15.53 1.32
N ALA A 237 19.34 15.19 2.18
CA ALA A 237 19.47 15.72 3.53
C ALA A 237 20.32 17.01 3.60
N ILE A 238 21.04 17.37 2.53
CA ILE A 238 21.81 18.61 2.41
C ILE A 238 21.02 19.51 1.46
N GLY A 239 20.19 20.39 2.02
CA GLY A 239 19.16 21.14 1.31
C GLY A 239 19.62 21.85 0.04
N ILE A 240 19.46 21.18 -1.09
CA ILE A 240 19.30 21.80 -2.40
C ILE A 240 17.82 21.67 -2.71
N GLU A 241 17.10 22.80 -2.65
CA GLU A 241 15.71 22.86 -3.06
C GLU A 241 15.58 22.36 -4.51
N THR A 242 14.96 21.19 -4.67
CA THR A 242 14.50 20.66 -5.96
C THR A 242 13.22 21.38 -6.40
N ASN A 243 13.27 22.71 -6.47
CA ASN A 243 12.26 23.46 -7.18
C ASN A 243 12.62 23.43 -8.68
N THR A 244 11.64 23.02 -9.49
CA THR A 244 11.61 22.88 -10.96
C THR A 244 12.20 21.59 -11.57
N ILE A 245 11.37 20.55 -11.66
CA ILE A 245 11.36 19.64 -12.82
C ILE A 245 10.71 20.40 -14.01
N GLY A 246 11.33 21.50 -14.42
CA GLY A 246 10.81 22.38 -15.46
C GLY A 246 11.94 22.81 -16.40
N GLY A 247 11.96 22.24 -17.60
CA GLY A 247 12.75 22.71 -18.74
C GLY A 247 14.27 22.47 -18.69
N GLY A 248 14.96 22.93 -17.66
CA GLY A 248 16.42 23.12 -17.69
C GLY A 248 17.27 21.83 -17.73
N LEU A 249 16.91 20.80 -16.97
CA LEU A 249 17.61 19.50 -17.00
C LEU A 249 17.38 18.78 -18.34
N LEU A 250 16.16 18.86 -18.88
CA LEU A 250 15.80 18.28 -20.18
C LEU A 250 16.52 19.01 -21.33
N GLU A 251 16.76 20.31 -21.22
CA GLU A 251 17.52 21.10 -22.21
C GLU A 251 19.03 20.83 -22.15
N CYS A 252 19.60 20.69 -20.94
CA CYS A 252 20.98 20.26 -20.75
C CYS A 252 21.20 18.82 -21.29
N TRP A 253 20.21 17.95 -21.08
CA TRP A 253 20.17 16.58 -21.63
C TRP A 253 20.09 16.58 -23.17
N LYS A 254 19.16 17.34 -23.77
CA LYS A 254 19.06 17.49 -25.23
C LYS A 254 20.37 17.97 -25.86
N ASN A 255 21.07 18.90 -25.18
CA ASN A 255 22.35 19.43 -25.67
C ASN A 255 23.52 18.43 -25.57
N LYS A 256 23.54 17.52 -24.59
CA LYS A 256 24.52 16.42 -24.54
C LYS A 256 24.20 15.31 -25.57
N VAL A 257 22.91 15.00 -25.75
CA VAL A 257 22.43 13.99 -26.70
C VAL A 257 22.65 14.40 -28.16
N ALA A 258 22.50 15.70 -28.48
CA ALA A 258 22.72 16.23 -29.83
C ALA A 258 24.18 16.11 -30.34
N GLN A 259 25.14 15.71 -29.51
CA GLN A 259 26.55 15.57 -29.89
C GLN A 259 26.99 14.14 -30.23
N LYS A 260 26.08 13.16 -30.22
CA LYS A 260 26.40 11.73 -30.37
C LYS A 260 25.58 11.07 -31.49
N GLU A 261 25.93 11.37 -32.74
CA GLU A 261 25.36 10.69 -33.91
C GLU A 261 25.77 9.19 -33.92
N HIS A 262 24.85 8.27 -34.23
CA HIS A 262 25.09 6.83 -34.47
C HIS A 262 25.32 5.89 -33.26
N ILE A 263 24.71 6.11 -32.10
CA ILE A 263 24.92 5.30 -30.88
C ILE A 263 23.59 4.81 -30.26
N ILE A 264 23.57 3.57 -29.71
CA ILE A 264 22.48 3.08 -28.86
C ILE A 264 22.72 3.52 -27.42
N TYR A 265 21.70 4.09 -26.78
CA TYR A 265 21.86 4.71 -25.49
C TYR A 265 20.87 4.19 -24.45
N PHE A 266 21.34 3.92 -23.24
CA PHE A 266 20.51 3.53 -22.10
C PHE A 266 20.52 4.62 -21.03
N VAL A 267 19.38 5.25 -20.78
CA VAL A 267 19.18 6.24 -19.72
C VAL A 267 18.68 5.52 -18.47
N VAL A 268 19.43 5.57 -17.36
CA VAL A 268 18.97 5.02 -16.09
C VAL A 268 18.39 6.13 -15.22
N HIS A 269 17.09 6.07 -14.89
CA HIS A 269 16.44 7.01 -13.97
C HIS A 269 15.89 6.29 -12.76
N THR A 270 16.28 6.74 -11.57
CA THR A 270 15.74 6.30 -10.29
C THR A 270 14.99 7.48 -9.70
N GLN A 271 13.66 7.51 -9.87
CA GLN A 271 12.82 8.57 -9.29
C GLN A 271 12.26 8.09 -7.96
N MET A 272 12.64 8.76 -6.87
CA MET A 272 12.00 8.57 -5.57
C MET A 272 10.96 9.67 -5.36
N ILE A 273 9.70 9.30 -5.11
CA ILE A 273 8.80 10.19 -4.37
C ILE A 273 9.24 10.04 -2.90
N ASP A 274 9.77 11.10 -2.28
CA ASP A 274 10.16 11.01 -0.88
C ASP A 274 8.89 10.86 -0.03
N GLN A 275 8.77 9.74 0.68
CA GLN A 275 7.69 9.50 1.64
C GLN A 275 7.51 10.69 2.59
N LYS A 276 8.60 11.38 2.95
CA LYS A 276 8.57 12.55 3.82
C LYS A 276 7.82 13.73 3.20
N ASP A 277 7.94 13.93 1.88
CA ASP A 277 7.23 15.00 1.18
C ASP A 277 5.73 14.68 1.12
N ILE A 278 5.39 13.42 0.86
CA ILE A 278 4.00 12.98 0.88
C ILE A 278 3.41 13.13 2.29
N ASP A 279 4.12 12.66 3.31
CA ASP A 279 3.74 12.83 4.71
C ASP A 279 3.52 14.31 5.04
N SER A 280 4.40 15.20 4.57
CA SER A 280 4.26 16.65 4.78
C SER A 280 3.00 17.22 4.14
N VAL A 281 2.62 16.77 2.95
CA VAL A 281 1.39 17.19 2.26
C VAL A 281 0.16 16.79 3.07
N PHE A 282 0.07 15.53 3.50
CA PHE A 282 -1.09 15.07 4.26
C PHE A 282 -1.17 15.65 5.68
N ILE A 283 -0.04 15.83 6.35
CA ILE A 283 0.00 16.51 7.66
C ILE A 283 -0.51 17.95 7.53
N LYS A 284 -0.11 18.67 6.47
CA LYS A 284 -0.63 20.02 6.20
C LYS A 284 -2.13 20.00 5.91
N TYR A 285 -2.60 19.06 5.10
CA TYR A 285 -4.03 18.91 4.80
C TYR A 285 -4.88 18.70 6.07
N VAL A 286 -4.44 17.81 6.96
CA VAL A 286 -5.09 17.60 8.28
C VAL A 286 -5.12 18.91 9.07
N LYS A 287 -3.98 19.60 9.15
CA LYS A 287 -3.87 20.85 9.89
C LYS A 287 -4.76 21.96 9.32
N GLU A 288 -4.81 22.11 8.00
CA GLU A 288 -5.62 23.14 7.32
C GLU A 288 -7.12 22.92 7.59
N TYR A 289 -7.59 21.67 7.57
CA TYR A 289 -8.97 21.36 7.97
C TYR A 289 -9.23 21.81 9.42
N GLN A 290 -8.30 21.50 10.33
CA GLN A 290 -8.44 21.84 11.75
C GLN A 290 -8.34 23.35 12.02
N ASP A 291 -7.48 24.08 11.30
CA ASP A 291 -7.36 25.53 11.43
C ASP A 291 -8.65 26.25 10.98
N ILE A 292 -9.39 25.68 10.02
CA ILE A 292 -10.66 26.23 9.52
C ILE A 292 -11.84 25.85 10.42
N ASN A 293 -11.94 24.57 10.81
CA ASN A 293 -13.15 24.03 11.44
C ASN A 293 -13.02 23.83 12.95
N GLY A 294 -11.80 23.63 13.46
CA GLY A 294 -11.51 23.32 14.86
C GLY A 294 -12.17 22.04 15.37
N SER A 295 -12.00 21.82 16.67
CA SER A 295 -12.46 20.62 17.38
C SER A 295 -13.79 20.78 18.14
N TYR A 296 -14.55 21.85 17.89
CA TYR A 296 -15.83 22.09 18.55
C TYR A 296 -16.98 21.36 17.87
N VAL A 297 -18.00 20.99 18.64
CA VAL A 297 -19.26 20.44 18.13
C VAL A 297 -20.36 21.46 18.29
N ARG A 298 -21.17 21.61 17.24
CA ARG A 298 -22.32 22.52 17.26
C ARG A 298 -23.37 21.96 18.22
N VAL A 299 -23.97 22.82 19.03
CA VAL A 299 -25.12 22.46 19.87
C VAL A 299 -26.35 23.19 19.36
N TYR A 300 -27.41 22.45 19.04
CA TYR A 300 -28.74 22.98 18.82
C TYR A 300 -29.52 22.84 20.12
N GLU A 301 -29.87 23.97 20.74
CA GLU A 301 -30.61 24.02 22.01
C GLU A 301 -32.06 23.51 21.90
N LYS A 302 -32.53 23.26 20.68
CA LYS A 302 -33.82 22.66 20.34
C LYS A 302 -33.71 21.98 18.97
N PRO A 303 -34.68 21.13 18.57
CA PRO A 303 -34.70 20.57 17.22
C PRO A 303 -34.58 21.66 16.14
N PRO A 304 -33.60 21.56 15.23
CA PRO A 304 -33.43 22.54 14.16
C PRO A 304 -34.53 22.40 13.10
N THR A 305 -34.75 23.44 12.31
CA THR A 305 -35.46 23.26 11.03
C THR A 305 -34.61 22.47 10.04
N ALA A 306 -35.24 21.82 9.06
CA ALA A 306 -34.52 21.06 8.02
C ALA A 306 -33.44 21.90 7.31
N LEU A 307 -33.74 23.15 6.97
CA LEU A 307 -32.79 24.06 6.33
C LEU A 307 -31.62 24.47 7.26
N GLU A 308 -31.88 24.69 8.55
CA GLU A 308 -30.83 24.98 9.52
C GLU A 308 -29.90 23.79 9.70
N PHE A 309 -30.45 22.57 9.76
CA PHE A 309 -29.70 21.33 9.87
C PHE A 309 -28.85 21.06 8.63
N LEU A 310 -29.45 21.16 7.43
CA LEU A 310 -28.77 20.97 6.15
C LEU A 310 -27.57 21.90 6.01
N ARG A 311 -27.77 23.21 6.23
CA ARG A 311 -26.72 24.23 6.09
C ARG A 311 -25.70 24.18 7.23
N GLY A 312 -26.15 23.85 8.44
CA GLY A 312 -25.35 23.96 9.66
C GLY A 312 -24.51 22.73 9.98
N SER A 313 -24.91 21.56 9.48
CA SER A 313 -24.33 20.27 9.86
C SER A 313 -24.07 19.36 8.65
N VAL A 314 -25.09 19.07 7.83
CA VAL A 314 -24.96 18.09 6.73
C VAL A 314 -24.01 18.59 5.63
N GLN A 315 -24.28 19.76 5.04
CA GLN A 315 -23.47 20.33 3.96
C GLN A 315 -21.99 20.56 4.36
N PRO A 316 -21.65 21.12 5.53
CA PRO A 316 -20.26 21.23 5.96
C PRO A 316 -19.67 19.90 6.48
N ASN A 317 -20.47 18.82 6.53
CA ASN A 317 -20.10 17.52 7.10
C ASN A 317 -19.53 17.66 8.53
N ARG A 318 -20.32 18.28 9.42
CA ARG A 318 -19.94 18.57 10.82
C ARG A 318 -20.90 17.96 11.83
N PRO A 319 -20.40 17.32 12.90
CA PRO A 319 -21.23 16.74 13.93
C PRO A 319 -21.96 17.83 14.72
N ALA A 320 -23.10 17.46 15.29
CA ALA A 320 -23.87 18.34 16.16
C ALA A 320 -24.59 17.57 17.27
N VAL A 321 -24.73 18.18 18.44
CA VAL A 321 -25.60 17.71 19.51
C VAL A 321 -26.93 18.47 19.42
N ILE A 322 -28.03 17.73 19.46
CA ILE A 322 -29.40 18.25 19.40
C ILE A 322 -30.05 17.99 20.75
N LYS A 323 -30.44 19.06 21.44
CA LYS A 323 -31.21 19.03 22.69
C LYS A 323 -32.69 18.93 22.37
N GLY A 324 -33.42 18.15 23.17
CA GLY A 324 -34.87 17.98 23.04
C GLY A 324 -35.30 17.39 21.69
N GLY A 325 -34.42 16.63 21.04
CA GLY A 325 -34.64 16.03 19.72
C GLY A 325 -35.81 15.05 19.67
N PHE A 326 -36.16 14.48 20.82
CA PHE A 326 -37.09 13.37 20.96
C PHE A 326 -37.82 13.37 22.30
N ASP A 327 -38.02 14.55 22.91
CA ASP A 327 -38.68 14.68 24.23
C ASP A 327 -40.13 14.17 24.22
N HIS A 328 -40.77 14.09 23.05
CA HIS A 328 -42.13 13.59 22.88
C HIS A 328 -42.24 12.05 22.82
N TRP A 329 -41.12 11.33 22.72
CA TRP A 329 -41.16 9.87 22.65
C TRP A 329 -41.59 9.26 23.99
N PRO A 330 -42.53 8.30 24.01
CA PRO A 330 -42.81 7.50 25.20
C PRO A 330 -41.55 6.84 25.80
N ALA A 331 -40.59 6.45 24.95
CA ALA A 331 -39.32 5.88 25.37
C ALA A 331 -38.47 6.82 26.24
N ARG A 332 -38.59 8.15 26.07
CA ARG A 332 -37.75 9.17 26.72
C ARG A 332 -37.71 9.02 28.24
N ASP A 333 -38.86 8.72 28.83
CA ASP A 333 -39.03 8.54 30.28
C ASP A 333 -39.56 7.15 30.65
N GLY A 334 -40.00 6.35 29.66
CA GLY A 334 -40.72 5.10 29.88
C GLY A 334 -39.86 3.83 29.94
N TRP A 335 -38.65 3.85 29.37
CA TRP A 335 -37.83 2.64 29.21
C TRP A 335 -37.02 2.30 30.48
N SER A 336 -37.72 1.93 31.55
CA SER A 336 -37.14 1.25 32.71
C SER A 336 -36.88 -0.23 32.43
N ASN A 337 -36.03 -0.88 33.23
CA ASN A 337 -35.82 -2.33 33.08
C ASN A 337 -37.11 -3.13 33.34
N GLU A 338 -37.94 -2.71 34.30
CA GLU A 338 -39.24 -3.35 34.59
C GLU A 338 -40.19 -3.24 33.40
N TYR A 339 -40.26 -2.06 32.77
CA TYR A 339 -41.05 -1.86 31.56
C TYR A 339 -40.58 -2.79 30.44
N LEU A 340 -39.27 -2.80 30.16
CA LEU A 340 -38.70 -3.63 29.11
C LEU A 340 -38.88 -5.12 29.40
N ARG A 341 -38.77 -5.58 30.65
CA ARG A 341 -39.12 -6.98 31.03
C ARG A 341 -40.58 -7.29 30.73
N SER A 342 -41.49 -6.36 31.01
CA SER A 342 -42.92 -6.59 30.77
C SER A 342 -43.28 -6.67 29.28
N LYS A 343 -42.52 -5.98 28.41
CA LYS A 343 -42.76 -5.91 26.96
C LYS A 343 -42.00 -6.98 26.18
N MET A 344 -40.71 -7.15 26.51
CA MET A 344 -39.78 -8.00 25.78
C MET A 344 -39.51 -9.34 26.47
N GLY A 345 -39.76 -9.46 27.78
CA GLY A 345 -39.58 -10.66 28.61
C GLY A 345 -38.84 -11.85 28.00
N ASP A 346 -39.59 -12.77 27.39
CA ASP A 346 -39.08 -14.03 26.84
C ASP A 346 -38.73 -13.96 25.33
N THR A 347 -38.80 -12.79 24.71
CA THR A 347 -38.32 -12.56 23.34
C THR A 347 -36.85 -12.93 23.25
N ILE A 348 -36.52 -13.73 22.24
CA ILE A 348 -35.15 -14.12 21.95
C ILE A 348 -34.46 -13.00 21.18
N VAL A 349 -33.34 -12.54 21.70
CA VAL A 349 -32.53 -11.47 21.15
C VAL A 349 -31.09 -11.94 20.95
N THR A 350 -30.42 -11.29 20.00
CA THR A 350 -29.02 -11.55 19.68
C THR A 350 -28.13 -10.59 20.46
N VAL A 351 -27.20 -11.16 21.24
CA VAL A 351 -26.30 -10.41 22.13
C VAL A 351 -24.86 -10.68 21.74
N ALA A 352 -24.13 -9.63 21.38
CA ALA A 352 -22.70 -9.70 21.13
C ALA A 352 -21.95 -9.83 22.46
N ALA A 353 -21.15 -10.88 22.61
CA ALA A 353 -20.30 -11.14 23.76
C ALA A 353 -18.82 -11.06 23.37
N THR A 354 -18.04 -10.32 24.16
CA THR A 354 -16.59 -10.20 23.97
C THR A 354 -15.85 -10.30 25.31
N PRO A 355 -14.65 -10.90 25.33
CA PRO A 355 -13.88 -11.05 26.57
C PRO A 355 -13.26 -9.74 27.06
N ASN A 356 -13.07 -8.76 26.18
CA ASN A 356 -12.33 -7.52 26.45
C ASN A 356 -13.17 -6.25 26.26
N GLY A 357 -14.44 -6.37 25.85
CA GLY A 357 -15.32 -5.23 25.60
C GLY A 357 -15.33 -4.69 24.17
N TYR A 358 -14.44 -5.17 23.29
CA TYR A 358 -14.29 -4.64 21.93
C TYR A 358 -14.81 -5.65 20.90
N ALA A 359 -15.99 -5.38 20.37
CA ALA A 359 -16.49 -6.04 19.17
C ALA A 359 -15.89 -5.39 17.92
N ASP A 360 -15.75 -6.16 16.85
CA ASP A 360 -15.29 -5.71 15.52
C ASP A 360 -14.01 -4.90 15.63
N ALA A 361 -12.96 -5.52 16.17
CA ALA A 361 -11.72 -4.85 16.52
C ALA A 361 -10.49 -5.67 16.10
N VAL A 362 -9.41 -4.96 15.77
CA VAL A 362 -8.11 -5.60 15.56
C VAL A 362 -7.60 -6.12 16.91
N THR A 363 -7.48 -7.43 17.01
CA THR A 363 -7.06 -8.13 18.24
C THR A 363 -5.78 -8.91 17.97
N PHE A 364 -4.79 -8.73 18.84
CA PHE A 364 -3.58 -9.52 18.83
C PHE A 364 -3.80 -10.86 19.51
N ASP A 365 -3.52 -11.95 18.79
CA ASP A 365 -3.52 -13.30 19.32
C ASP A 365 -2.09 -13.68 19.77
N PRO A 366 -1.84 -13.87 21.08
CA PRO A 366 -0.54 -14.24 21.58
C PRO A 366 -0.12 -15.67 21.20
N GLU A 367 -1.03 -16.56 20.85
CA GLU A 367 -0.67 -17.93 20.46
C GLU A 367 -0.09 -17.97 19.04
N THR A 368 -0.72 -17.28 18.10
CA THR A 368 -0.28 -17.21 16.71
C THR A 368 0.70 -16.05 16.44
N GLN A 369 0.85 -15.10 17.38
CA GLN A 369 1.64 -13.87 17.24
C GLN A 369 1.19 -13.02 16.05
N LYS A 370 -0.12 -12.98 15.78
CA LYS A 370 -0.73 -12.26 14.65
C LYS A 370 -1.88 -11.37 15.13
N GLU A 371 -2.24 -10.41 14.29
CA GLU A 371 -3.41 -9.55 14.48
C GLU A 371 -4.53 -9.97 13.54
N TYR A 372 -5.75 -9.99 14.05
CA TYR A 372 -6.96 -10.37 13.34
C TYR A 372 -8.05 -9.30 13.49
N PHE A 373 -8.84 -9.08 12.46
CA PHE A 373 -10.12 -8.41 12.62
C PHE A 373 -11.08 -9.40 13.29
N THR A 374 -11.45 -9.13 14.53
CA THR A 374 -12.17 -10.09 15.38
C THR A 374 -13.60 -9.65 15.63
N MET A 375 -14.54 -10.46 15.15
CA MET A 375 -15.98 -10.30 15.38
C MET A 375 -16.40 -10.89 16.73
N PRO A 376 -17.47 -10.38 17.36
CA PRO A 376 -17.96 -10.89 18.64
C PRO A 376 -18.52 -12.31 18.53
N TYR A 377 -18.68 -12.99 19.67
CA TYR A 377 -19.53 -14.16 19.75
C TYR A 377 -20.99 -13.71 19.84
N GLU A 378 -21.85 -14.18 18.95
CA GLU A 378 -23.29 -13.89 19.00
C GLU A 378 -24.03 -14.97 19.81
N ASP A 379 -24.45 -14.62 21.03
CA ASP A 379 -25.28 -15.49 21.86
C ASP A 379 -26.76 -15.14 21.68
N ARG A 380 -27.60 -16.15 21.50
CA ARG A 380 -29.06 -15.97 21.45
C ARG A 380 -29.67 -16.31 22.80
N MET A 381 -30.30 -15.32 23.42
CA MET A 381 -30.88 -15.47 24.75
C MET A 381 -32.21 -14.73 24.90
N THR A 382 -32.98 -15.04 25.95
CA THR A 382 -34.16 -14.24 26.28
C THR A 382 -33.74 -12.85 26.74
N PHE A 383 -34.56 -11.84 26.45
CA PHE A 383 -34.34 -10.48 26.92
C PHE A 383 -34.27 -10.40 28.45
N ASN A 384 -35.04 -11.22 29.16
CA ASN A 384 -34.96 -11.38 30.61
C ASN A 384 -33.56 -11.80 31.09
N LYS A 385 -32.95 -12.79 30.43
CA LYS A 385 -31.59 -13.26 30.77
C LYS A 385 -30.57 -12.17 30.48
N PHE A 386 -30.70 -11.46 29.36
CA PHE A 386 -29.85 -10.30 29.05
C PHE A 386 -29.95 -9.21 30.14
N LEU A 387 -31.15 -8.84 30.56
CA LEU A 387 -31.33 -7.86 31.62
C LEU A 387 -30.77 -8.33 32.98
N ASP A 388 -30.83 -9.62 33.29
CA ASP A 388 -30.18 -10.15 34.50
C ASP A 388 -28.66 -9.96 34.46
N LEU A 389 -28.03 -10.00 33.29
CA LEU A 389 -26.61 -9.68 33.10
C LEU A 389 -26.35 -8.18 33.33
N VAL A 390 -27.14 -7.29 32.72
CA VAL A 390 -26.99 -5.83 32.85
C VAL A 390 -27.20 -5.36 34.29
N GLU A 391 -28.16 -5.95 35.00
CA GLU A 391 -28.45 -5.62 36.41
C GLU A 391 -27.46 -6.27 37.40
N GLY A 392 -26.50 -7.06 36.91
CA GLY A 392 -25.53 -7.77 37.75
C GLY A 392 -26.15 -8.89 38.60
N LYS A 393 -27.40 -9.30 38.32
CA LYS A 393 -28.04 -10.46 38.96
C LYS A 393 -27.37 -11.76 38.54
N GLN A 394 -26.90 -11.81 37.30
CA GLN A 394 -26.05 -12.87 36.77
C GLN A 394 -24.69 -12.27 36.40
N VAL A 395 -23.61 -12.85 36.93
CA VAL A 395 -22.25 -12.40 36.65
C VAL A 395 -21.78 -13.00 35.32
N SER A 396 -21.26 -12.16 34.43
CA SER A 396 -20.52 -12.57 33.23
C SER A 396 -19.13 -11.94 33.22
N GLU A 397 -18.13 -12.75 32.89
CA GLU A 397 -16.75 -12.30 32.64
C GLU A 397 -16.63 -11.52 31.33
N ASN A 398 -17.59 -11.70 30.41
CA ASN A 398 -17.63 -11.02 29.12
C ASN A 398 -18.39 -9.68 29.24
N ALA A 399 -18.06 -8.76 28.34
CA ALA A 399 -18.94 -7.64 28.02
C ALA A 399 -20.07 -8.16 27.11
N ASN A 400 -21.33 -7.81 27.42
CA ASN A 400 -22.50 -8.28 26.70
C ASN A 400 -23.27 -7.07 26.18
N TYR A 401 -23.48 -7.02 24.87
CA TYR A 401 -24.03 -5.85 24.21
C TYR A 401 -25.08 -6.24 23.17
N ILE A 402 -26.27 -5.67 23.26
CA ILE A 402 -27.21 -5.64 22.14
C ILE A 402 -26.73 -4.57 21.17
N SER A 403 -26.18 -5.04 20.05
CA SER A 403 -25.51 -4.22 19.04
C SER A 403 -25.81 -4.64 17.61
N LEU A 404 -26.85 -5.45 17.39
CA LEU A 404 -27.27 -5.82 16.05
C LEU A 404 -27.68 -4.56 15.29
N GLN A 405 -27.13 -4.40 14.09
CA GLN A 405 -27.35 -3.25 13.21
C GLN A 405 -28.31 -3.64 12.06
N ASN A 406 -28.40 -2.82 11.02
CA ASN A 406 -29.20 -3.09 9.81
C ASN A 406 -30.71 -3.25 10.07
N GLY A 407 -31.28 -2.38 10.90
CA GLY A 407 -32.72 -2.31 11.14
C GLY A 407 -33.17 -3.26 12.25
N SER A 408 -32.36 -3.41 13.30
CA SER A 408 -32.65 -4.37 14.36
C SER A 408 -33.92 -4.07 15.16
N LEU A 409 -34.30 -2.80 15.34
CA LEU A 409 -35.48 -2.38 16.10
C LEU A 409 -36.77 -3.04 15.61
N PRO A 410 -37.18 -2.89 14.32
CA PRO A 410 -38.40 -3.53 13.82
C PRO A 410 -38.32 -5.05 13.74
N VAL A 411 -37.12 -5.65 13.79
CA VAL A 411 -36.93 -7.10 13.63
C VAL A 411 -36.99 -7.82 14.98
N GLU A 412 -36.06 -7.53 15.89
CA GLU A 412 -35.97 -8.23 17.19
C GLU A 412 -36.70 -7.50 18.32
N TYR A 413 -37.00 -6.19 18.16
CA TYR A 413 -37.49 -5.32 19.23
C TYR A 413 -38.86 -4.66 18.91
N SER A 414 -39.63 -5.24 17.99
CA SER A 414 -40.91 -4.68 17.50
C SER A 414 -41.95 -4.40 18.60
N ALA A 415 -41.90 -5.10 19.74
CA ALA A 415 -42.83 -4.89 20.85
C ALA A 415 -42.64 -3.54 21.59
N ILE A 416 -41.51 -2.87 21.37
CA ILE A 416 -41.20 -1.53 21.89
C ILE A 416 -40.99 -0.49 20.78
N GLU A 417 -41.09 -0.87 19.51
CA GLU A 417 -40.91 0.03 18.35
C GLU A 417 -41.88 1.21 18.38
N SER A 418 -43.12 1.02 18.84
CA SER A 418 -44.12 2.08 18.91
C SER A 418 -43.81 3.20 19.91
N ASP A 419 -42.80 3.03 20.75
CA ASP A 419 -42.41 4.01 21.78
C ASP A 419 -41.44 5.07 21.24
N VAL A 420 -41.01 4.95 19.98
CA VAL A 420 -40.14 5.89 19.28
C VAL A 420 -40.71 6.21 17.89
N ASP A 421 -40.27 7.32 17.29
CA ASP A 421 -40.67 7.63 15.92
C ASP A 421 -39.99 6.71 14.91
N LYS A 422 -40.62 6.55 13.75
CA LYS A 422 -40.06 5.77 12.63
C LYS A 422 -38.91 6.49 11.92
N ASP A 423 -38.87 7.81 12.03
CA ASP A 423 -37.82 8.65 11.48
C ASP A 423 -37.71 9.98 12.24
N ILE A 424 -36.71 10.79 11.89
CA ILE A 424 -36.50 12.11 12.49
C ILE A 424 -36.92 13.17 11.48
N ASP A 425 -38.11 13.74 11.64
CA ASP A 425 -38.78 14.58 10.64
C ASP A 425 -37.88 15.65 10.00
N TRP A 426 -37.19 16.46 10.81
CA TRP A 426 -36.32 17.53 10.31
C TRP A 426 -35.07 17.02 9.61
N CYS A 427 -34.59 15.83 9.96
CA CYS A 427 -33.45 15.17 9.30
C CYS A 427 -33.90 14.58 7.96
N SER A 428 -35.01 13.85 7.95
CA SER A 428 -35.61 13.27 6.74
C SER A 428 -35.97 14.32 5.70
N GLU A 429 -36.54 15.46 6.14
CA GLU A 429 -36.83 16.59 5.25
C GLU A 429 -35.55 17.22 4.69
N ALA A 430 -34.50 17.37 5.50
CA ALA A 430 -33.22 17.93 5.07
C ALA A 430 -32.48 17.05 4.06
N LEU A 431 -32.50 15.73 4.28
CA LEU A 431 -31.86 14.74 3.42
C LEU A 431 -32.72 14.32 2.23
N GLY A 432 -34.01 14.64 2.25
CA GLY A 432 -34.97 14.26 1.21
C GLY A 432 -35.27 12.76 1.15
N LYS A 433 -35.01 12.01 2.24
CA LYS A 433 -35.19 10.55 2.32
C LYS A 433 -35.55 10.10 3.74
N LYS A 434 -36.09 8.89 3.85
CA LYS A 434 -36.36 8.20 5.12
C LYS A 434 -35.13 7.36 5.52
N PRO A 435 -35.00 6.97 6.79
CA PRO A 435 -33.88 6.14 7.23
C PRO A 435 -33.96 4.74 6.61
N ASP A 436 -32.81 4.19 6.24
CA ASP A 436 -32.64 2.82 5.74
C ASP A 436 -32.70 1.81 6.89
N ALA A 437 -32.22 2.21 8.07
CA ALA A 437 -32.22 1.39 9.26
C ALA A 437 -32.50 2.19 10.54
N VAL A 438 -33.21 1.55 11.48
CA VAL A 438 -33.37 2.00 12.86
C VAL A 438 -32.89 0.89 13.79
N ASN A 439 -31.86 1.17 14.59
CA ASN A 439 -31.23 0.15 15.42
C ASN A 439 -31.44 0.43 16.90
N PHE A 440 -31.61 -0.65 17.66
CA PHE A 440 -31.68 -0.62 19.12
C PHE A 440 -30.36 -1.03 19.73
N TRP A 441 -29.89 -0.25 20.70
CA TRP A 441 -28.63 -0.49 21.40
C TRP A 441 -28.87 -0.57 22.89
N PHE A 442 -28.35 -1.63 23.53
CA PHE A 442 -28.43 -1.76 24.98
C PHE A 442 -27.24 -2.56 25.53
N GLY A 443 -26.44 -1.95 26.41
CA GLY A 443 -25.33 -2.63 27.07
C GLY A 443 -24.87 -1.94 28.35
N ASP A 444 -23.80 -2.47 28.93
CA ASP A 444 -23.11 -1.92 30.10
C ASP A 444 -21.85 -1.12 29.71
N ASP A 445 -21.13 -0.61 30.71
CA ASP A 445 -19.92 0.21 30.54
C ASP A 445 -18.67 -0.60 30.14
N LYS A 446 -18.76 -1.95 30.09
CA LYS A 446 -17.67 -2.81 29.63
C LYS A 446 -17.54 -2.80 28.11
N SER A 447 -18.60 -2.46 27.40
CA SER A 447 -18.65 -2.54 25.93
C SER A 447 -18.21 -1.23 25.28
N ALA A 448 -17.32 -1.34 24.30
CA ALA A 448 -16.84 -0.23 23.48
C ALA A 448 -16.80 -0.65 22.01
N THR A 449 -17.19 0.26 21.12
CA THR A 449 -17.06 0.07 19.68
C THR A 449 -15.71 0.63 19.24
N SER A 450 -14.92 -0.17 18.51
CA SER A 450 -13.60 0.24 18.01
C SER A 450 -13.71 1.40 17.00
N LEU A 451 -12.57 2.04 16.69
CA LEU A 451 -12.54 3.17 15.76
C LEU A 451 -12.88 2.69 14.34
N HIS A 452 -13.95 3.23 13.76
CA HIS A 452 -14.42 2.90 12.41
C HIS A 452 -15.18 4.08 11.80
N LYS A 453 -15.67 3.94 10.57
CA LYS A 453 -16.52 4.94 9.89
C LYS A 453 -17.65 4.25 9.14
N ASP A 454 -18.77 4.95 9.02
CA ASP A 454 -19.95 4.47 8.31
C ASP A 454 -20.28 5.34 7.09
N PRO A 455 -20.82 4.76 6.00
CA PRO A 455 -21.34 5.55 4.88
C PRO A 455 -22.77 6.06 5.13
N TYR A 456 -23.12 6.37 6.39
CA TYR A 456 -24.46 6.78 6.80
C TYR A 456 -24.44 8.13 7.53
N GLU A 457 -25.43 8.97 7.23
CA GLU A 457 -25.82 10.09 8.08
C GLU A 457 -26.55 9.52 9.32
N ASN A 458 -25.96 9.67 10.49
CA ASN A 458 -26.40 8.94 11.69
C ASN A 458 -26.98 9.89 12.74
N CYS A 459 -28.28 9.73 13.06
CA CYS A 459 -28.92 10.42 14.18
C CYS A 459 -29.01 9.47 15.38
N TYR A 460 -28.21 9.72 16.42
CA TYR A 460 -27.98 8.83 17.55
C TYR A 460 -28.60 9.40 18.84
N ALA A 461 -29.77 8.91 19.24
CA ALA A 461 -30.51 9.34 20.42
C ALA A 461 -30.16 8.50 21.66
N VAL A 462 -29.67 9.13 22.73
CA VAL A 462 -29.37 8.44 23.99
C VAL A 462 -30.58 8.55 24.92
N ILE A 463 -31.27 7.43 25.11
CA ILE A 463 -32.52 7.36 25.88
C ILE A 463 -32.25 7.18 27.37
N ARG A 464 -31.21 6.43 27.73
CA ARG A 464 -30.82 6.21 29.12
C ARG A 464 -29.32 6.12 29.28
N GLY A 465 -28.77 6.76 30.30
CA GLY A 465 -27.33 6.78 30.56
C GLY A 465 -26.57 7.76 29.66
N GLN A 466 -25.34 7.42 29.29
CA GLN A 466 -24.47 8.32 28.55
C GLN A 466 -23.61 7.57 27.53
N LYS A 467 -23.40 8.17 26.37
CA LYS A 467 -22.41 7.73 25.39
C LYS A 467 -21.34 8.79 25.17
N THR A 468 -20.08 8.36 25.08
CA THR A 468 -18.94 9.22 24.76
C THR A 468 -18.33 8.78 23.45
N PHE A 469 -18.32 9.69 22.49
CA PHE A 469 -17.76 9.51 21.15
C PHE A 469 -16.42 10.23 21.06
N ILE A 470 -15.40 9.55 20.55
CA ILE A 470 -14.15 10.17 20.09
C ILE A 470 -14.22 10.20 18.57
N LEU A 471 -14.32 11.39 18.00
CA LEU A 471 -14.59 11.62 16.58
C LEU A 471 -13.36 12.17 15.86
N TYR A 472 -13.16 11.76 14.61
CA TYR A 472 -12.20 12.35 13.69
C TYR A 472 -12.86 12.59 12.32
N PRO A 473 -12.61 13.73 11.67
CA PRO A 473 -13.19 14.03 10.37
C PRO A 473 -12.62 13.10 9.28
N PRO A 474 -13.34 12.89 8.16
CA PRO A 474 -12.86 12.06 7.05
C PRO A 474 -11.48 12.51 6.50
N THR A 475 -11.18 13.81 6.61
CA THR A 475 -9.90 14.41 6.20
C THR A 475 -8.70 13.87 6.97
N GLU A 476 -8.91 13.28 8.14
CA GLU A 476 -7.87 12.66 8.96
C GLU A 476 -7.60 11.19 8.63
N TYR A 477 -8.14 10.66 7.53
CA TYR A 477 -7.87 9.30 7.05
C TYR A 477 -6.37 8.93 7.10
N TYR A 478 -5.48 9.85 6.70
CA TYR A 478 -4.02 9.66 6.75
C TYR A 478 -3.48 9.27 8.13
N CYS A 479 -4.15 9.66 9.21
CA CYS A 479 -3.73 9.33 10.56
C CYS A 479 -4.24 7.96 11.03
N MET A 480 -5.20 7.34 10.34
CA MET A 480 -5.96 6.18 10.84
C MET A 480 -5.27 4.83 10.65
N HIS A 481 -4.26 4.73 9.78
CA HIS A 481 -3.53 3.46 9.52
C HIS A 481 -4.44 2.26 9.20
N GLU A 482 -5.48 2.47 8.39
CA GLU A 482 -6.30 1.36 7.90
C GLU A 482 -5.41 0.30 7.22
N SER A 483 -5.64 -0.96 7.53
CA SER A 483 -4.89 -2.10 6.99
C SER A 483 -5.79 -3.32 6.86
N VAL A 484 -5.38 -4.30 6.06
CA VAL A 484 -6.17 -5.52 5.83
C VAL A 484 -5.75 -6.58 6.84
N TYR A 485 -6.73 -7.14 7.53
CA TYR A 485 -6.52 -8.18 8.55
C TYR A 485 -7.28 -9.45 8.18
N GLN A 486 -6.71 -10.61 8.52
CA GLN A 486 -7.46 -11.87 8.45
C GLN A 486 -8.62 -11.82 9.45
N ASN A 487 -9.77 -12.34 9.04
CA ASN A 487 -10.95 -12.39 9.89
C ASN A 487 -10.80 -13.46 10.98
N ALA A 488 -11.40 -13.19 12.14
CA ALA A 488 -11.57 -14.13 13.24
C ALA A 488 -12.92 -13.88 13.93
N ILE A 489 -13.38 -14.86 14.67
CA ILE A 489 -14.57 -14.77 15.52
C ILE A 489 -14.26 -15.32 16.91
N TYR A 490 -14.88 -14.77 17.94
CA TYR A 490 -14.85 -15.37 19.27
C TYR A 490 -15.78 -16.59 19.35
N GLU A 491 -15.28 -17.71 19.87
CA GLU A 491 -16.08 -18.91 20.14
C GLU A 491 -15.83 -19.43 21.57
N PRO A 492 -16.85 -20.00 22.24
CA PRO A 492 -16.66 -20.60 23.55
C PRO A 492 -15.83 -21.89 23.46
N ASN A 493 -14.77 -21.96 24.26
CA ASN A 493 -14.01 -23.18 24.45
C ASN A 493 -14.91 -24.27 25.06
N PRO A 494 -15.01 -25.49 24.47
CA PRO A 494 -15.91 -26.53 24.96
C PRO A 494 -15.65 -27.03 26.39
N THR A 495 -14.45 -26.79 26.92
CA THR A 495 -14.03 -27.25 28.26
C THR A 495 -14.10 -26.13 29.30
N THR A 496 -13.65 -24.93 28.95
CA THR A 496 -13.55 -23.80 29.89
C THR A 496 -14.72 -22.82 29.79
N ASN A 497 -15.50 -22.89 28.71
CA ASN A 497 -16.57 -21.97 28.33
C ASN A 497 -16.11 -20.50 28.20
N LYS A 498 -14.79 -20.26 28.12
CA LYS A 498 -14.21 -18.94 27.86
C LYS A 498 -14.20 -18.67 26.35
N LEU A 499 -14.43 -17.41 25.98
CA LEU A 499 -14.35 -17.00 24.59
C LEU A 499 -12.88 -16.98 24.14
N GLU A 500 -12.60 -17.70 23.06
CA GLU A 500 -11.30 -17.77 22.41
C GLU A 500 -11.43 -17.28 20.96
N LEU A 501 -10.42 -16.58 20.48
CA LEU A 501 -10.35 -16.13 19.10
C LEU A 501 -10.09 -17.32 18.18
N LYS A 502 -10.91 -17.47 17.14
CA LYS A 502 -10.75 -18.48 16.09
C LYS A 502 -10.63 -17.80 14.72
N PRO A 503 -9.47 -17.93 14.05
CA PRO A 503 -9.31 -17.43 12.68
C PRO A 503 -10.29 -18.10 11.73
N ILE A 504 -10.83 -17.34 10.80
CA ILE A 504 -11.71 -17.81 9.73
C ILE A 504 -11.18 -17.34 8.37
N ASP A 505 -11.80 -17.82 7.30
CA ASP A 505 -11.50 -17.37 5.95
C ASP A 505 -12.04 -15.96 5.71
N GLY A 506 -11.37 -15.21 4.84
CA GLY A 506 -11.70 -13.82 4.51
C GLY A 506 -10.82 -12.80 5.20
N THR A 507 -10.84 -11.58 4.67
CA THR A 507 -10.09 -10.45 5.17
C THR A 507 -10.97 -9.22 5.26
N THR A 508 -10.66 -8.33 6.21
CA THR A 508 -11.40 -7.07 6.41
C THR A 508 -10.41 -5.92 6.57
N PRO A 509 -10.56 -4.84 5.80
CA PRO A 509 -9.85 -3.59 6.05
C PRO A 509 -10.36 -2.95 7.34
N TRP A 510 -9.48 -2.68 8.31
CA TRP A 510 -9.87 -2.08 9.57
C TRP A 510 -8.82 -1.13 10.14
N ILE A 511 -9.23 -0.28 11.07
CA ILE A 511 -8.35 0.65 11.77
C ILE A 511 -7.82 -0.01 13.06
N PRO A 512 -6.51 -0.22 13.19
CA PRO A 512 -5.93 -0.88 14.36
C PRO A 512 -5.66 0.06 15.53
N VAL A 513 -5.81 1.36 15.32
CA VAL A 513 -5.46 2.37 16.32
C VAL A 513 -6.54 2.41 17.40
N ASN A 514 -6.12 2.29 18.67
CA ASN A 514 -6.97 2.61 19.81
C ASN A 514 -6.70 4.07 20.29
N PRO A 515 -7.64 5.02 20.08
CA PRO A 515 -7.52 6.40 20.52
C PRO A 515 -7.33 6.61 22.01
N LEU A 516 -7.79 5.69 22.86
CA LEU A 516 -7.64 5.80 24.32
C LEU A 516 -6.20 5.50 24.75
N TYR A 517 -5.52 4.62 24.01
CA TYR A 517 -4.17 4.15 24.32
C TYR A 517 -3.34 4.02 23.03
N PRO A 518 -3.07 5.13 22.32
CA PRO A 518 -2.42 5.08 21.02
C PRO A 518 -0.95 4.66 21.14
N ASP A 519 -0.56 3.61 20.43
CA ASP A 519 0.84 3.24 20.25
C ASP A 519 1.45 4.09 19.12
N PHE A 520 2.06 5.22 19.48
CA PHE A 520 2.73 6.10 18.52
C PHE A 520 4.01 5.52 17.91
N THR A 521 4.55 4.44 18.49
CA THR A 521 5.70 3.74 17.90
C THR A 521 5.23 2.92 16.71
N LYS A 522 4.10 2.22 16.87
CA LYS A 522 3.46 1.44 15.82
C LYS A 522 2.69 2.31 14.81
N PHE A 523 2.05 3.37 15.29
CA PHE A 523 1.16 4.25 14.50
C PHE A 523 1.62 5.72 14.52
N PRO A 524 2.83 6.04 14.02
CA PRO A 524 3.44 7.36 14.21
C PRO A 524 2.67 8.52 13.57
N ARG A 525 1.87 8.29 12.52
CA ARG A 525 1.02 9.33 11.91
C ARG A 525 -0.13 9.78 12.81
N PHE A 526 -0.58 8.92 13.73
CA PHE A 526 -1.74 9.22 14.58
C PHE A 526 -1.48 10.37 15.55
N LYS A 527 -0.21 10.73 15.81
CA LYS A 527 0.15 11.94 16.57
C LYS A 527 -0.33 13.25 15.94
N HIS A 528 -0.71 13.22 14.66
CA HIS A 528 -1.23 14.36 13.93
C HIS A 528 -2.76 14.43 13.94
N ALA A 529 -3.43 13.38 14.41
CA ALA A 529 -4.88 13.36 14.52
C ALA A 529 -5.35 14.35 15.59
N CYS A 530 -6.49 15.00 15.37
CA CYS A 530 -7.08 15.95 16.31
C CYS A 530 -8.48 15.49 16.71
N PRO A 531 -8.63 14.83 17.88
CA PRO A 531 -9.91 14.27 18.28
C PRO A 531 -10.93 15.35 18.65
N VAL A 532 -12.17 15.06 18.32
CA VAL A 532 -13.36 15.76 18.82
C VAL A 532 -14.11 14.82 19.76
N THR A 533 -14.06 15.11 21.07
CA THR A 533 -14.76 14.28 22.06
C THR A 533 -16.15 14.85 22.35
N VAL A 534 -17.18 14.03 22.16
CA VAL A 534 -18.58 14.39 22.42
C VAL A 534 -19.17 13.43 23.43
N THR A 535 -19.73 13.97 24.50
CA THR A 535 -20.52 13.20 25.46
C THR A 535 -22.00 13.52 25.25
N VAL A 536 -22.74 12.51 24.80
CA VAL A 536 -24.18 12.56 24.56
C VAL A 536 -24.89 12.05 25.80
N ASN A 537 -25.61 12.93 26.48
CA ASN A 537 -26.30 12.59 27.71
C ASN A 537 -27.69 12.05 27.42
N GLU A 538 -28.30 11.49 28.45
CA GLU A 538 -29.71 11.13 28.44
C GLU A 538 -30.61 12.28 27.96
N GLY A 539 -31.42 12.01 26.93
CA GLY A 539 -32.29 12.99 26.28
C GLY A 539 -31.63 13.81 25.16
N ASP A 540 -30.33 13.65 24.94
CA ASP A 540 -29.62 14.30 23.83
C ASP A 540 -29.52 13.37 22.61
N MET A 541 -29.46 13.99 21.43
CA MET A 541 -29.17 13.30 20.18
C MET A 541 -27.86 13.82 19.58
N LEU A 542 -27.03 12.92 19.06
CA LEU A 542 -25.87 13.26 18.25
C LEU A 542 -26.22 13.06 16.77
N TYR A 543 -26.07 14.10 15.97
CA TYR A 543 -25.85 13.92 14.55
C TYR A 543 -24.37 13.64 14.30
N LEU A 544 -24.09 12.41 13.85
CA LEU A 544 -22.79 11.92 13.43
C LEU A 544 -22.79 11.84 11.89
N PRO A 545 -22.03 12.72 11.20
CA PRO A 545 -22.09 12.79 9.74
C PRO A 545 -21.45 11.58 9.09
N ALA A 546 -21.85 11.30 7.84
CA ALA A 546 -21.26 10.23 7.04
C ALA A 546 -19.73 10.34 6.96
N LEU A 547 -19.07 9.18 6.97
CA LEU A 547 -17.64 8.95 6.88
C LEU A 547 -16.79 9.46 8.05
N TRP A 548 -17.39 10.03 9.10
CA TRP A 548 -16.65 10.41 10.30
C TRP A 548 -16.16 9.17 11.03
N PHE A 549 -14.86 9.17 11.35
CA PHE A 549 -14.30 8.12 12.18
C PHE A 549 -14.76 8.32 13.61
N HIS A 550 -15.18 7.25 14.26
CA HIS A 550 -15.69 7.33 15.61
C HIS A 550 -15.39 6.07 16.41
N GLN A 551 -15.01 6.28 17.68
CA GLN A 551 -14.97 5.25 18.71
C GLN A 551 -15.98 5.62 19.79
N VAL A 552 -16.72 4.62 20.29
CA VAL A 552 -17.85 4.84 21.19
C VAL A 552 -17.67 4.07 22.48
N MET A 553 -17.72 4.78 23.61
CA MET A 553 -17.82 4.20 24.94
C MET A 553 -19.15 4.60 25.57
N GLN A 554 -19.57 3.88 26.61
CA GLN A 554 -20.84 4.15 27.27
C GLN A 554 -20.74 3.99 28.79
N LYS A 555 -21.62 4.66 29.51
CA LYS A 555 -21.69 4.61 30.98
C LYS A 555 -23.12 4.79 31.48
N GLY A 556 -23.56 3.91 32.39
CA GLY A 556 -24.86 4.02 33.05
C GLY A 556 -25.07 2.91 34.07
N GLU A 557 -25.56 3.26 35.27
CA GLU A 557 -25.70 2.31 36.40
C GLU A 557 -26.73 1.20 36.14
N GLN A 558 -27.76 1.50 35.35
CA GLN A 558 -28.81 0.55 34.98
C GLN A 558 -28.65 0.06 33.54
N GLY A 559 -27.46 0.22 32.96
CA GLY A 559 -27.18 0.02 31.54
C GLY A 559 -27.65 1.20 30.67
N VAL A 560 -27.03 1.31 29.50
CA VAL A 560 -27.18 2.42 28.55
C VAL A 560 -28.07 1.99 27.40
N ILE A 561 -29.08 2.80 27.08
CA ILE A 561 -30.00 2.54 25.97
C ILE A 561 -29.91 3.69 24.96
N ALA A 562 -29.82 3.33 23.68
CA ALA A 562 -29.89 4.29 22.59
C ALA A 562 -30.64 3.73 21.38
N ILE A 563 -31.20 4.63 20.59
CA ILE A 563 -31.70 4.36 19.24
C ILE A 563 -30.87 5.18 18.26
N ASN A 564 -30.53 4.59 17.12
CA ASN A 564 -29.97 5.38 16.02
C ASN A 564 -30.72 5.16 14.72
N TYR A 565 -30.72 6.21 13.89
CA TYR A 565 -31.31 6.23 12.56
C TYR A 565 -30.19 6.42 11.55
N TRP A 566 -30.08 5.47 10.62
CA TRP A 566 -29.15 5.55 9.50
C TRP A 566 -29.88 5.96 8.24
N TYR A 567 -29.40 7.03 7.64
CA TYR A 567 -29.80 7.47 6.31
C TYR A 567 -28.56 7.31 5.43
N ASP A 568 -28.68 6.58 4.33
CA ASP A 568 -27.57 6.37 3.40
C ASP A 568 -26.98 7.72 2.96
N MET A 569 -25.68 7.81 2.78
CA MET A 569 -25.06 9.08 2.38
C MET A 569 -25.44 9.48 0.95
N ASP A 570 -25.21 10.74 0.58
CA ASP A 570 -25.32 11.16 -0.82
C ASP A 570 -24.01 10.90 -1.56
N TYR A 571 -23.94 9.82 -2.35
CA TYR A 571 -22.78 9.48 -3.17
C TYR A 571 -22.61 10.38 -4.40
N SER A 572 -23.59 11.24 -4.72
CA SER A 572 -23.49 12.16 -5.86
C SER A 572 -22.62 13.38 -5.57
N ASN A 573 -22.35 13.66 -4.29
CA ASN A 573 -21.48 14.76 -3.89
C ASN A 573 -20.00 14.38 -4.02
N MET A 574 -19.11 15.38 -3.93
CA MET A 574 -17.66 15.14 -4.05
C MET A 574 -17.05 14.44 -2.83
N LEU A 575 -17.75 14.31 -1.70
CA LEU A 575 -17.18 13.79 -0.46
C LEU A 575 -16.72 12.34 -0.62
N TYR A 576 -17.61 11.45 -1.09
CA TYR A 576 -17.29 10.04 -1.28
C TYR A 576 -16.12 9.81 -2.28
N PRO A 577 -16.17 10.32 -3.53
CA PRO A 577 -15.08 10.09 -4.48
C PRO A 577 -13.75 10.71 -4.01
N THR A 578 -13.78 11.82 -3.27
CA THR A 578 -12.57 12.40 -2.68
C THR A 578 -11.98 11.49 -1.60
N MET A 579 -12.82 10.93 -0.72
CA MET A 579 -12.36 10.00 0.32
C MET A 579 -11.87 8.67 -0.27
N ALA A 580 -12.54 8.17 -1.31
CA ALA A 580 -12.10 6.98 -2.03
C ALA A 580 -10.74 7.19 -2.71
N LEU A 581 -10.52 8.36 -3.32
CA LEU A 581 -9.22 8.74 -3.88
C LEU A 581 -8.13 8.75 -2.81
N TYR A 582 -8.37 9.38 -1.64
CA TYR A 582 -7.40 9.38 -0.55
C TYR A 582 -7.09 7.98 -0.05
N ARG A 583 -8.10 7.14 0.15
CA ARG A 583 -7.92 5.74 0.56
C ARG A 583 -7.04 4.95 -0.40
N ARG A 584 -7.33 5.01 -1.71
CA ARG A 584 -6.57 4.29 -2.75
C ARG A 584 -5.14 4.81 -2.87
N LEU A 585 -4.94 6.12 -2.78
CA LEU A 585 -3.60 6.72 -2.83
C LEU A 585 -2.76 6.36 -1.59
N LEU A 586 -3.32 6.51 -0.40
CA LEU A 586 -2.62 6.31 0.86
C LEU A 586 -2.36 4.83 1.14
N THR A 587 -3.42 4.03 1.23
CA THR A 587 -3.28 2.64 1.64
C THR A 587 -2.91 1.76 0.44
N GLY A 588 -3.53 2.01 -0.72
CA GLY A 588 -3.29 1.21 -1.93
C GLY A 588 -1.91 1.43 -2.55
N VAL A 589 -1.56 2.70 -2.85
CA VAL A 589 -0.30 3.04 -3.53
C VAL A 589 0.85 3.22 -2.55
N MET A 590 0.74 4.12 -1.57
CA MET A 590 1.89 4.48 -0.73
C MET A 590 2.28 3.38 0.26
N GLU A 591 1.30 2.70 0.85
CA GLU A 591 1.55 1.59 1.78
C GLU A 591 1.69 0.23 1.07
N ASN A 592 1.57 0.23 -0.26
CA ASN A 592 1.63 -0.93 -1.15
C ASN A 592 0.64 -2.05 -0.75
N ASN A 593 -0.56 -1.66 -0.31
CA ASN A 593 -1.64 -2.60 -0.02
C ASN A 593 -2.55 -2.76 -1.25
N ARG A 594 -2.06 -3.51 -2.24
CA ARG A 594 -2.72 -3.64 -3.56
C ARG A 594 -4.14 -4.19 -3.49
N GLU A 595 -4.49 -4.96 -2.46
CA GLU A 595 -5.85 -5.46 -2.23
C GLU A 595 -6.89 -4.32 -2.12
N LEU A 596 -6.46 -3.12 -1.71
CA LEU A 596 -7.32 -1.94 -1.58
C LEU A 596 -7.38 -1.06 -2.83
N LEU A 597 -6.64 -1.42 -3.89
CA LEU A 597 -6.72 -0.75 -5.20
C LEU A 597 -7.85 -1.33 -6.06
N ASP A 598 -7.99 -2.65 -6.04
CA ASP A 598 -8.88 -3.41 -6.92
C ASP A 598 -10.24 -3.73 -6.27
N ASN A 599 -10.36 -3.63 -4.94
CA ASN A 599 -11.65 -3.74 -4.25
C ASN A 599 -12.50 -2.48 -4.50
N ASP A 600 -13.25 -2.52 -5.60
CA ASP A 600 -14.35 -1.61 -5.92
C ASP A 600 -15.53 -1.84 -4.98
N GLY A 601 -15.36 -1.61 -3.67
CA GLY A 601 -16.47 -1.42 -2.72
C GLY A 601 -17.61 -2.45 -2.77
N SER A 602 -17.34 -3.69 -3.21
CA SER A 602 -18.37 -4.72 -3.40
C SER A 602 -18.88 -5.31 -2.08
N ASP A 603 -18.32 -4.86 -0.96
CA ASP A 603 -18.71 -5.26 0.39
C ASP A 603 -19.46 -4.14 1.13
N ILE A 604 -20.09 -3.21 0.39
CA ILE A 604 -21.14 -2.34 0.94
C ILE A 604 -22.49 -2.99 0.55
N GLU A 605 -22.83 -4.09 1.23
CA GLU A 605 -24.22 -4.57 1.38
C GLU A 605 -24.60 -4.60 2.86
#